data_AF-A0A839BMX0-F1
#
_entry.id   AF-A0A839BMX0-F1
#
_cell.length_a   1.000
_cell.length_b   1.000
_cell.length_c   1.000
_cell.angle_alpha   90.00
_cell.angle_beta   90.00
_cell.angle_gamma   90.00
#
_symmetry.space_group_name_H-M   'P 1'
#
loop_
_entity.id
_entity.type
_entity.pdbx_description
1 polymer ?
#
loop_
_entity_poly.entity_id
_entity_poly.type
_entity_poly.pdbx_seq_one_letter_code
_entity_poly.pdbx_strand_id
1 'polypeptide(L)'
;MNIHDFDTYRLDELADIYVNEINPESMTVPYGCEHIKDKRIKKYLFNDKNVFIVSTQKKKPNCHFKLGQTVRLQGPFFETEAKNLGMIEYIHKGFRMYGYFFQWK
;
A
#
# COMPACT_ATOMS: atom_id res chain seq x y z
N MET A 1 12.47 -9.25 -1.67
CA MET A 1 11.14 -9.20 -2.32
C MET A 1 11.17 -7.98 -3.19
N ASN A 2 11.00 -8.16 -4.50
CA ASN A 2 10.96 -7.02 -5.40
C ASN A 2 9.51 -6.55 -5.48
N ILE A 3 9.25 -5.26 -5.32
CA ILE A 3 7.88 -4.73 -5.39
C ILE A 3 7.27 -4.92 -6.79
N HIS A 4 8.12 -5.14 -7.80
CA HIS A 4 7.76 -5.50 -9.16
C HIS A 4 7.15 -6.92 -9.29
N ASP A 5 7.25 -7.74 -8.25
CA ASP A 5 6.71 -9.11 -8.26
C ASP A 5 5.18 -9.14 -8.03
N PHE A 6 4.55 -7.98 -7.80
CA PHE A 6 3.12 -7.86 -7.49
C PHE A 6 2.40 -7.02 -8.53
N ASP A 7 1.21 -7.49 -8.91
CA ASP A 7 0.33 -6.76 -9.82
C ASP A 7 -0.10 -5.42 -9.20
N THR A 8 -0.21 -4.41 -10.05
CA THR A 8 -0.61 -3.05 -9.68
C THR A 8 -1.79 -2.63 -10.53
N TYR A 9 -2.69 -1.86 -9.93
CA TYR A 9 -3.76 -1.22 -10.67
C TYR A 9 -3.20 -0.36 -11.80
N ARG A 10 -3.87 -0.41 -12.96
CA ARG A 10 -3.60 0.47 -14.08
C ARG A 10 -4.03 1.90 -13.74
N LEU A 11 -3.58 2.87 -14.53
CA LEU A 11 -3.85 4.29 -14.26
C LEU A 11 -5.34 4.64 -14.36
N ASP A 12 -6.07 3.99 -15.25
CA ASP A 12 -7.52 4.12 -15.40
C ASP A 12 -8.26 3.52 -14.20
N GLU A 13 -7.83 2.35 -13.71
CA GLU A 13 -8.40 1.73 -12.52
C GLU A 13 -8.10 2.53 -11.24
N LEU A 14 -6.92 3.15 -11.17
CA LEU A 14 -6.52 4.02 -10.05
C LEU A 14 -7.39 5.27 -9.94
N ALA A 15 -7.98 5.77 -11.03
CA ALA A 15 -8.77 7.00 -11.01
C ALA A 15 -9.97 6.93 -10.04
N ASP A 16 -10.51 5.74 -9.81
CA ASP A 16 -11.66 5.49 -8.93
C ASP A 16 -11.24 5.01 -7.53
N ILE A 17 -9.94 4.98 -7.22
CA ILE A 17 -9.41 4.53 -5.92
C ILE A 17 -8.95 5.72 -5.08
N TYR A 18 -9.41 5.76 -3.83
CA TYR A 18 -9.01 6.80 -2.87
C TYR A 18 -8.67 6.19 -1.52
N VAL A 19 -7.60 6.68 -0.90
CA VAL A 19 -7.14 6.31 0.45
C VAL A 19 -7.17 7.55 1.31
N ASN A 20 -8.10 7.62 2.27
CA ASN A 20 -8.43 8.85 3.00
C ASN A 20 -8.63 10.05 2.05
N GLU A 21 -9.47 9.88 1.02
CA GLU A 21 -9.79 10.93 0.03
C GLU A 21 -8.62 11.34 -0.87
N ILE A 22 -7.45 10.70 -0.74
CA ILE A 22 -6.28 10.94 -1.59
C ILE A 22 -6.22 9.86 -2.67
N ASN A 23 -6.14 10.28 -3.94
CA ASN A 23 -5.87 9.37 -5.05
C ASN A 23 -4.38 8.94 -5.03
N PRO A 24 -4.06 7.65 -4.86
CA PRO A 24 -2.68 7.19 -4.75
C PRO A 24 -1.95 7.22 -6.10
N GLU A 25 -0.64 7.51 -6.10
CA GLU A 25 0.18 7.50 -7.33
C GLU A 25 0.36 6.08 -7.89
N SER A 26 0.35 5.08 -7.01
CA SER A 26 0.42 3.67 -7.35
C SER A 26 -0.13 2.84 -6.19
N MET A 27 -0.84 1.77 -6.52
CA MET A 27 -1.33 0.79 -5.55
C MET A 27 -1.26 -0.61 -6.13
N THR A 28 -0.82 -1.58 -5.32
CA THR A 28 -0.87 -3.00 -5.70
C THR A 28 -2.30 -3.51 -5.65
N VAL A 29 -2.62 -4.50 -6.48
CA VAL A 29 -3.79 -5.35 -6.26
C VAL A 29 -3.60 -6.05 -4.89
N PRO A 30 -4.66 -6.22 -4.07
CA PRO A 30 -4.54 -6.95 -2.81
C PRO A 30 -4.00 -8.37 -3.00
N TYR A 31 -3.07 -8.77 -2.14
CA TYR A 31 -2.44 -10.09 -2.17
C TYR A 31 -2.34 -10.68 -0.76
N GLY A 32 -2.07 -11.98 -0.67
CA GLY A 32 -2.00 -12.71 0.61
C GLY A 32 -0.91 -12.19 1.55
N CYS A 33 -1.23 -12.09 2.85
CA CYS A 33 -0.30 -11.58 3.87
C CYS A 33 0.96 -12.47 4.03
N GLU A 34 0.88 -13.75 3.66
CA GLU A 34 1.98 -14.71 3.63
C GLU A 34 3.13 -14.29 2.70
N HIS A 35 2.84 -13.44 1.71
CA HIS A 35 3.86 -12.90 0.82
C HIS A 35 4.72 -11.80 1.48
N ILE A 36 4.34 -11.28 2.64
CA ILE A 36 5.15 -10.29 3.37
C ILE A 36 6.39 -10.95 3.99
N LYS A 37 7.54 -10.70 3.36
CA LYS A 37 8.86 -11.21 3.79
C LYS A 37 9.67 -10.23 4.66
N ASP A 38 9.36 -8.92 4.63
CA ASP A 38 10.08 -7.94 5.46
C ASP A 38 9.72 -8.15 6.94
N LYS A 39 10.70 -8.56 7.76
CA LYS A 39 10.50 -8.86 9.18
C LYS A 39 9.92 -7.69 9.98
N ARG A 40 10.21 -6.45 9.58
CA ARG A 40 9.73 -5.23 10.26
C ARG A 40 8.26 -4.96 9.96
N ILE A 41 7.79 -5.29 8.77
CA ILE A 41 6.37 -5.22 8.39
C ILE A 41 5.62 -6.41 8.97
N LYS A 42 6.19 -7.61 8.86
CA LYS A 42 5.58 -8.88 9.31
C LYS A 42 5.18 -8.86 10.79
N LYS A 43 5.98 -8.21 11.66
CA LYS A 43 5.65 -8.07 13.09
C LYS A 43 4.41 -7.23 13.39
N TYR A 44 3.90 -6.46 12.43
CA TYR A 44 2.72 -5.62 12.60
C TYR A 44 1.46 -6.20 11.97
N LEU A 45 1.57 -7.34 11.26
CA LEU A 45 0.40 -8.10 10.81
C LEU A 45 -0.48 -8.43 12.02
N PHE A 46 -1.80 -8.26 11.87
CA PHE A 46 -2.74 -8.39 12.99
C PHE A 46 -3.93 -9.30 12.69
N ASN A 47 -4.07 -9.78 11.45
CA ASN A 47 -5.02 -10.81 11.05
C ASN A 47 -4.47 -11.58 9.82
N ASP A 48 -5.28 -12.50 9.28
CA ASP A 48 -4.94 -13.30 8.09
C ASP A 48 -5.46 -12.70 6.77
N LYS A 49 -5.96 -11.45 6.82
CA LYS A 49 -6.51 -10.79 5.62
C LYS A 49 -5.41 -10.31 4.69
N ASN A 50 -5.82 -10.07 3.46
CA ASN A 50 -4.96 -9.56 2.40
C ASN A 50 -4.31 -8.22 2.77
N VAL A 51 -3.21 -7.95 2.09
CA VAL A 51 -2.42 -6.74 2.19
C VAL A 51 -2.34 -6.05 0.84
N PHE A 52 -2.01 -4.77 0.86
CA PHE A 52 -1.70 -4.01 -0.35
C PHE A 52 -0.65 -2.95 -0.03
N ILE A 53 -0.01 -2.43 -1.06
CA ILE A 53 0.99 -1.38 -0.95
C ILE A 53 0.49 -0.15 -1.68
N VAL A 54 0.55 1.01 -1.02
CA VAL A 54 0.38 2.32 -1.65
C VAL A 54 1.75 2.96 -1.75
N SER A 55 2.10 3.43 -2.94
CA SER A 55 3.40 4.01 -3.20
C SER A 55 3.32 5.47 -3.61
N THR A 56 4.31 6.25 -3.16
CA THR A 56 4.47 7.65 -3.58
C THR A 56 5.94 8.04 -3.74
N GLN A 57 6.23 9.02 -4.58
CA GLN A 57 7.59 9.53 -4.74
C GLN A 57 8.13 10.18 -3.47
N LYS A 58 9.35 9.82 -3.07
CA LYS A 58 10.03 10.40 -1.89
C LYS A 58 10.32 11.90 -2.05
N LYS A 59 10.61 12.36 -3.27
CA LYS A 59 10.95 13.76 -3.55
C LYS A 59 9.74 14.70 -3.43
N LYS A 60 8.55 14.22 -3.80
CA LYS A 60 7.29 14.98 -3.77
C LYS A 60 6.15 14.04 -3.40
N PRO A 61 6.05 13.65 -2.12
CA PRO A 61 5.05 12.68 -1.70
C PRO A 61 3.64 13.28 -1.80
N ASN A 62 2.70 12.54 -2.38
CA ASN A 62 1.29 12.92 -2.43
C ASN A 62 0.53 12.52 -1.15
N CYS A 63 1.05 11.54 -0.41
CA CYS A 63 0.46 11.02 0.81
C CYS A 63 1.52 10.72 1.87
N HIS A 64 1.13 10.79 3.15
CA HIS A 64 1.98 10.38 4.27
C HIS A 64 1.14 9.66 5.33
N PHE A 65 1.56 8.45 5.69
CA PHE A 65 0.85 7.63 6.65
C PHE A 65 1.74 7.22 7.83
N LYS A 66 1.18 7.29 9.05
CA LYS A 66 1.87 6.89 10.28
C LYS A 66 1.68 5.40 10.52
N LEU A 67 2.68 4.76 11.13
CA LEU A 67 2.57 3.36 11.56
C LEU A 67 1.35 3.18 12.47
N GLY A 68 0.53 2.15 12.19
CA GLY A 68 -0.69 1.84 12.94
C GLY A 68 -1.90 2.70 12.60
N GLN A 69 -1.76 3.71 11.74
CA GLN A 69 -2.87 4.53 11.27
C GLN A 69 -3.91 3.67 10.53
N THR A 70 -5.18 3.82 10.91
CA THR A 70 -6.30 3.32 10.11
C THR A 70 -6.59 4.30 8.98
N VAL A 71 -6.82 3.77 7.78
CA VAL A 71 -7.25 4.52 6.60
C VAL A 71 -8.56 3.96 6.09
N ARG A 72 -9.37 4.82 5.47
CA ARG A 72 -10.58 4.43 4.73
C ARG A 72 -10.25 4.37 3.24
N LEU A 73 -10.73 3.31 2.61
CA LEU A 73 -10.58 3.11 1.17
C LEU A 73 -11.93 3.24 0.47
N GLN A 74 -11.90 3.93 -0.67
CA GLN A 74 -12.99 4.00 -1.62
C GLN A 74 -12.47 3.43 -2.95
N GLY A 75 -13.32 2.68 -3.65
CA GLY A 75 -12.96 1.96 -4.86
C GLY A 75 -13.71 0.63 -4.96
N PRO A 76 -13.31 -0.26 -5.89
CA PRO A 76 -13.98 -1.54 -6.13
C PRO A 76 -13.60 -2.60 -5.08
N PHE A 77 -13.66 -2.26 -3.79
CA PHE A 77 -13.29 -3.14 -2.67
C PHE A 77 -14.51 -3.52 -1.83
N PHE A 78 -14.54 -4.77 -1.35
CA PHE A 78 -15.55 -5.21 -0.38
C PHE A 78 -15.28 -4.65 1.02
N GLU A 79 -14.00 -4.46 1.36
CA GLU A 79 -13.55 -3.92 2.64
C GLU A 79 -13.16 -2.45 2.45
N THR A 80 -13.50 -1.61 3.42
CA THR A 80 -13.32 -0.15 3.32
C THR A 80 -12.34 0.40 4.34
N GLU A 81 -11.76 -0.43 5.22
CA GLU A 81 -10.78 0.00 6.21
C GLU A 81 -9.53 -0.88 6.19
N ALA A 82 -8.38 -0.23 6.26
CA ALA A 82 -7.09 -0.90 6.38
C ALA A 82 -6.22 -0.20 7.42
N LYS A 83 -5.23 -0.92 7.95
CA LYS A 83 -4.27 -0.40 8.92
C LYS A 83 -2.87 -0.41 8.32
N ASN A 84 -2.17 0.72 8.43
CA ASN A 84 -0.79 0.85 8.01
C ASN A 84 0.14 0.02 8.91
N LEU A 85 0.86 -0.90 8.30
CA LEU A 85 1.85 -1.79 8.93
C LEU A 85 3.26 -1.20 8.96
N GLY A 86 3.49 -0.12 8.21
CA GLY A 86 4.79 0.53 8.10
C GLY A 86 5.13 0.91 6.67
N MET A 87 6.35 1.39 6.48
CA MET A 87 6.83 1.88 5.21
C MET A 87 8.25 1.40 4.93
N ILE A 88 8.54 1.15 3.66
CA ILE A 88 9.90 0.94 3.16
C ILE A 88 10.24 1.96 2.10
N GLU A 89 11.53 2.24 1.96
CA GLU A 89 12.07 2.95 0.81
C GLU A 89 12.53 1.97 -0.25
N TYR A 90 12.25 2.27 -1.52
CA TYR A 90 12.74 1.49 -2.65
C TYR A 90 13.01 2.38 -3.86
N ILE A 91 13.67 1.83 -4.88
CA ILE A 91 13.95 2.53 -6.14
C ILE A 91 13.09 1.91 -7.25
N HIS A 92 12.36 2.74 -7.98
CA HIS A 92 11.58 2.36 -9.16
C HIS A 92 11.99 3.24 -10.34
N LYS A 93 12.57 2.65 -11.39
CA LYS A 93 12.98 3.36 -12.62
C LYS A 93 13.80 4.64 -12.34
N GLY A 94 14.70 4.60 -11.35
CA GLY A 94 15.53 5.74 -10.94
C GLY A 94 14.88 6.70 -9.94
N PHE A 95 13.60 6.55 -9.64
CA PHE A 95 12.90 7.34 -8.62
C PHE A 95 12.96 6.65 -7.25
N ARG A 96 13.24 7.43 -6.20
CA ARG A 96 13.11 6.96 -4.82
C ARG A 96 11.65 7.04 -4.42
N MET A 97 11.12 5.94 -3.90
CA MET A 97 9.71 5.77 -3.56
C MET A 97 9.56 5.40 -2.08
N TYR A 98 8.46 5.84 -1.49
CA TYR A 98 7.92 5.28 -0.26
C TYR A 98 6.85 4.26 -0.61
N GLY A 99 6.94 3.04 -0.08
CA GLY A 99 5.89 2.01 -0.16
C GLY A 99 5.29 1.78 1.21
N TYR A 100 4.04 2.18 1.40
CA TYR A 100 3.27 2.01 2.63
C TYR A 100 2.47 0.71 2.56
N PHE A 101 2.70 -0.18 3.53
CA PHE A 101 2.04 -1.47 3.60
C PHE A 101 0.77 -1.35 4.41
N PHE A 102 -0.34 -1.83 3.88
CA PHE A 102 -1.62 -1.86 4.55
C PHE A 102 -2.15 -3.28 4.63
N GLN A 103 -2.82 -3.59 5.72
CA GLN A 103 -3.60 -4.81 5.86
C GLN A 103 -5.05 -4.45 6.11
N TRP A 104 -5.95 -5.11 5.39
CA TRP A 104 -7.38 -4.94 5.57
C TRP A 104 -7.81 -5.35 6.99
N LYS A 105 -8.77 -4.65 7.57
CA LYS A 105 -9.31 -4.98 8.89
C LYS A 105 -10.37 -6.06 8.82
#